data_AF-A0A3N5JQ36-F1
#
_entry.id   AF-A0A3N5JQ36-F1
#
_cell.length_a   1.000
_cell.length_b   1.000
_cell.length_c   1.000
_cell.angle_alpha   90.00
_cell.angle_beta   90.00
_cell.angle_gamma   90.00
#
_symmetry.space_group_name_H-M   'P 1'
#
loop_
_entity.id
_entity.type
_entity.pdbx_description
1 polymer ?
#
loop_
_entity_poly.entity_id
_entity_poly.type
_entity_poly.pdbx_seq_one_letter_code
_entity_poly.pdbx_strand_id
1 'polypeptide(L)'
;MTISISKNSPTSKIRLDGTFFIPLFLILSLIALINTFHAYNGLNKAHESLPVFFSILLSKSVYCWYFTVLALGVQWLSKRILFAKRTFLRWLLIHLITLLASFLVHETLTLGVDTLIWGPQLKASLLYILFNNPAIWIEIFVYILFLLSFSLLEYRRMSQENDIRCSQLEVQLIRSRLQEIRSRIQPTFLFNTLRTILNLIQEHRNKDANHILSLLSDFLRTTVYDNERDEITLEEEIRFLNQYLEIEQVRSSHSFTIQEEIDRTVSNAVVPNFILQPIVEELIYRNSGQDAHLHEIYIKAFKADGPLELIIEYRELESGEESITGEAAGDVFEITRERLMHLYGDQQSLTVQLNRSGGAQVKVQIPFKEINPDSEETFMVESAS
;
A
#
# COMPACT_ATOMS: atom_id res chain seq x y z
N MET A 1 17.39 2.67 18.59
CA MET A 1 17.92 3.83 17.85
C MET A 1 16.84 4.31 16.90
N THR A 2 16.02 5.24 17.34
CA THR A 2 14.80 5.67 16.64
C THR A 2 15.18 6.75 15.64
N ILE A 3 15.22 6.40 14.35
CA ILE A 3 15.53 7.36 13.29
C ILE A 3 14.30 8.27 13.13
N SER A 4 14.38 9.44 13.76
CA SER A 4 13.52 10.59 13.51
C SER A 4 13.77 11.06 12.08
N ILE A 5 12.91 10.63 11.16
CA ILE A 5 12.89 11.18 9.80
C ILE A 5 12.26 12.56 9.90
N SER A 6 13.14 13.56 9.88
CA SER A 6 12.86 14.98 9.71
C SER A 6 11.85 15.20 8.59
N LYS A 7 10.62 15.58 8.97
CA LYS A 7 9.60 16.15 8.07
C LYS A 7 10.01 17.59 7.75
N ASN A 8 10.90 17.78 6.77
CA ASN A 8 11.10 19.08 6.15
C ASN A 8 11.10 18.93 4.63
N SER A 9 9.92 19.09 4.04
CA SER A 9 9.78 19.44 2.63
C SER A 9 9.02 20.78 2.55
N PRO A 10 9.61 21.85 2.01
CA PRO A 10 8.94 23.13 1.85
C PRO A 10 8.25 23.16 0.48
N THR A 11 7.30 22.26 0.23
CA THR A 11 6.35 22.50 -0.85
C THR A 11 5.22 23.28 -0.23
N SER A 12 5.30 24.61 -0.32
CA SER A 12 4.17 25.49 -0.07
C SER A 12 3.00 24.92 -0.86
N LYS A 13 2.01 24.38 -0.15
CA LYS A 13 0.72 24.07 -0.77
C LYS A 13 0.24 25.41 -1.28
N ILE A 14 0.36 25.64 -2.59
CA ILE A 14 -0.38 26.71 -3.26
C ILE A 14 -1.83 26.25 -3.25
N ARG A 15 -2.44 26.27 -2.07
CA ARG A 15 -3.88 26.36 -2.00
C ARG A 15 -4.18 27.75 -2.51
N LEU A 16 -4.88 27.80 -3.64
CA LEU A 16 -5.68 28.96 -4.00
C LEU A 16 -6.78 29.09 -2.94
N ASP A 17 -6.39 29.53 -1.75
CA ASP A 17 -7.30 29.96 -0.70
C ASP A 17 -7.99 31.24 -1.17
N GLY A 18 -9.13 31.59 -0.57
CA GLY A 18 -9.92 32.77 -0.96
C GLY A 18 -9.13 34.08 -1.03
N THR A 19 -7.95 34.12 -0.40
CA THR A 19 -6.96 35.20 -0.46
C THR A 19 -6.45 35.51 -1.88
N PHE A 20 -6.48 34.59 -2.83
CA PHE A 20 -6.09 34.86 -4.22
C PHE A 20 -7.05 35.82 -4.95
N PHE A 21 -8.32 35.86 -4.55
CA PHE A 21 -9.32 36.71 -5.20
C PHE A 21 -9.30 38.16 -4.71
N ILE A 22 -8.69 38.42 -3.55
CA ILE A 22 -8.52 39.78 -3.00
C ILE A 22 -7.67 40.66 -3.91
N PRO A 23 -6.43 40.28 -4.32
CA PRO A 23 -5.64 41.10 -5.24
C PRO A 23 -6.30 41.24 -6.61
N LEU A 24 -6.97 40.19 -7.12
CA LEU A 24 -7.73 40.28 -8.38
C LEU A 24 -8.83 41.34 -8.28
N PHE A 25 -9.62 41.32 -7.20
CA PHE A 25 -10.67 42.31 -6.95
C PHE A 25 -10.11 43.74 -6.82
N LEU A 26 -8.97 43.92 -6.14
CA LEU A 26 -8.33 45.22 -6.00
C LEU A 26 -7.82 45.76 -7.35
N ILE A 27 -7.20 44.91 -8.17
CA ILE A 27 -6.74 45.27 -9.51
C ILE A 27 -7.93 45.66 -10.39
N LEU A 28 -9.01 44.88 -10.39
CA LEU A 28 -10.23 45.17 -11.14
C LEU A 28 -10.91 46.47 -10.69
N SER A 29 -10.86 46.77 -9.38
CA SER A 29 -11.36 48.03 -8.83
C SER A 29 -10.52 49.23 -9.28
N LEU A 30 -9.20 49.08 -9.36
CA LEU A 30 -8.31 50.11 -9.90
C LEU A 30 -8.57 50.35 -11.40
N ILE A 31 -8.76 49.28 -12.18
CA ILE A 31 -9.11 49.37 -13.61
C ILE A 31 -10.45 50.10 -13.78
N ALA A 32 -11.45 49.77 -12.96
CA ALA A 32 -12.75 50.46 -12.97
C ALA A 32 -12.59 51.97 -12.70
N LEU A 33 -11.77 52.34 -11.72
CA LEU A 33 -11.50 53.74 -11.38
C LEU A 33 -10.81 54.50 -12.53
N ILE A 34 -9.79 53.89 -13.16
CA ILE A 34 -9.10 54.49 -14.31
C ILE A 34 -10.07 54.68 -15.49
N ASN A 35 -10.86 53.65 -15.81
CA ASN A 35 -11.87 53.72 -16.87
C ASN A 35 -12.94 54.78 -16.59
N THR A 36 -13.29 54.98 -15.31
CA THR A 36 -14.20 56.04 -14.87
C THR A 36 -13.62 57.41 -15.13
N PHE A 37 -12.36 57.64 -14.75
CA PHE A 37 -11.70 58.92 -14.98
C PHE A 37 -11.58 59.26 -16.48
N HIS A 38 -11.22 58.27 -17.29
CA HIS A 38 -11.21 58.42 -18.76
C HIS A 38 -12.59 58.75 -19.33
N ALA A 39 -13.63 58.03 -18.92
CA ALA A 39 -14.99 58.26 -19.39
C ALA A 39 -15.54 59.63 -18.94
N TYR A 40 -15.26 60.04 -17.70
CA TYR A 40 -15.68 61.33 -17.16
C TYR A 40 -15.04 62.51 -17.90
N ASN A 41 -13.74 62.46 -18.18
CA ASN A 41 -13.04 63.51 -18.93
C ASN A 41 -13.43 63.60 -20.41
N GLY A 42 -14.06 62.55 -20.95
CA GLY A 42 -14.59 62.53 -22.31
C GLY A 42 -15.99 63.16 -22.45
N LEU A 43 -16.64 63.52 -21.35
CA LEU A 43 -17.96 64.15 -21.37
C LEU A 43 -17.87 65.64 -21.76
N ASN A 44 -18.90 66.14 -22.45
CA ASN A 44 -19.06 67.58 -22.68
C ASN A 44 -19.21 68.34 -21.36
N LYS A 45 -18.63 69.55 -21.27
CA LYS A 45 -18.68 70.45 -20.08
C LYS A 45 -20.06 70.64 -19.44
N ALA A 46 -21.14 70.42 -20.19
CA ALA A 46 -22.52 70.49 -19.69
C ALA A 46 -22.91 69.36 -18.71
N HIS A 47 -22.11 68.29 -18.58
CA HIS A 47 -22.40 67.10 -17.74
C HIS A 47 -21.34 66.85 -16.66
N GLU A 48 -20.42 67.79 -16.43
CA GLU A 48 -19.37 67.71 -15.40
C GLU A 48 -19.95 67.95 -14.00
N SER A 49 -20.63 66.94 -13.45
CA SER A 49 -21.09 66.95 -12.06
C SER A 49 -20.59 65.73 -11.29
N LEU A 50 -20.29 65.91 -10.00
CA LEU A 50 -19.87 64.84 -9.10
C LEU A 50 -20.83 63.63 -9.09
N PRO A 51 -22.17 63.78 -9.11
CA PRO A 51 -23.09 62.65 -9.20
C PRO A 51 -22.92 61.81 -10.47
N VAL A 52 -22.58 62.45 -11.60
CA VAL A 52 -22.33 61.76 -12.87
C VAL A 52 -21.06 60.91 -12.79
N PHE A 53 -20.00 61.41 -12.14
CA PHE A 53 -18.78 60.64 -11.89
C PHE A 53 -19.06 59.35 -11.11
N PHE A 54 -19.79 59.44 -9.99
CA PHE A 54 -20.12 58.26 -9.17
C PHE A 54 -21.03 57.26 -9.91
N SER A 55 -21.90 57.74 -10.78
CA SER A 55 -22.75 56.87 -11.59
C SER A 55 -21.93 56.07 -12.62
N ILE A 56 -20.97 56.72 -13.30
CA ILE A 56 -20.02 56.04 -14.19
C ILE A 56 -19.17 55.05 -13.39
N LEU A 57 -18.70 55.45 -12.21
CA LEU A 57 -17.90 54.58 -11.34
C LEU A 57 -18.65 53.31 -10.98
N LEU A 58 -19.93 53.43 -10.63
CA LEU A 58 -20.77 52.28 -10.31
C LEU A 58 -20.91 51.33 -11.52
N SER A 59 -21.26 51.85 -12.70
CA SER A 59 -21.37 51.05 -13.94
C SER A 59 -20.04 50.33 -14.27
N LYS A 60 -18.90 51.04 -14.24
CA LYS A 60 -17.59 50.44 -14.53
C LYS A 60 -17.12 49.47 -13.45
N SER A 61 -17.45 49.70 -12.18
CA SER A 61 -17.11 48.79 -11.08
C SER A 61 -17.90 47.48 -11.19
N VAL A 62 -19.20 47.55 -11.48
CA VAL A 62 -20.04 46.37 -11.71
C VAL A 62 -19.52 45.54 -12.88
N TYR A 63 -19.18 46.19 -14.00
CA TYR A 63 -18.55 45.54 -15.16
C TYR A 63 -17.24 44.81 -14.79
N CYS A 64 -16.36 45.45 -14.01
CA CYS A 64 -15.08 44.84 -13.65
C CYS A 64 -15.23 43.73 -12.59
N TRP A 65 -16.08 43.92 -11.58
CA TRP A 65 -16.25 42.96 -10.49
C TRP A 65 -16.89 41.64 -10.94
N TYR A 66 -17.68 41.67 -12.02
CA TYR A 66 -18.19 40.48 -12.68
C TYR A 66 -17.07 39.45 -12.98
N PHE A 67 -15.89 39.89 -13.43
CA PHE A 67 -14.77 38.98 -13.71
C PHE A 67 -14.21 38.27 -12.47
N THR A 68 -14.38 38.85 -11.27
CA THR A 68 -14.03 38.15 -10.01
C THR A 68 -14.98 36.98 -9.75
N VAL A 69 -16.28 37.20 -9.97
CA VAL A 69 -17.32 36.16 -9.82
C VAL A 69 -17.12 35.09 -10.89
N LEU A 70 -16.80 35.48 -12.11
CA LEU A 70 -16.46 34.57 -13.20
C LEU A 70 -15.25 33.69 -12.84
N ALA A 71 -14.18 34.29 -12.34
CA ALA A 71 -12.98 33.56 -11.91
C ALA A 71 -13.31 32.53 -10.83
N LEU A 72 -14.14 32.88 -9.83
CA LEU A 72 -14.60 31.95 -8.79
C LEU A 72 -15.42 30.79 -9.39
N GLY A 73 -16.34 31.08 -10.31
CA GLY A 73 -17.17 30.08 -10.99
C GLY A 73 -16.33 29.12 -11.82
N VAL A 74 -15.40 29.63 -12.62
CA VAL A 74 -14.50 28.81 -13.46
C VAL A 74 -13.57 27.97 -12.59
N GLN A 75 -13.04 28.52 -11.49
CA GLN A 75 -12.22 27.76 -10.56
C GLN A 75 -13.01 26.62 -9.91
N TRP A 76 -14.23 26.89 -9.44
CA TRP A 76 -15.11 25.88 -8.86
C TRP A 76 -15.40 24.76 -9.86
N LEU A 77 -15.69 25.13 -11.11
CA LEU A 77 -15.98 24.17 -12.17
C LEU A 77 -14.74 23.33 -12.52
N SER A 78 -13.56 23.95 -12.60
CA SER A 78 -12.29 23.28 -12.89
C SER A 78 -11.91 22.25 -11.82
N LYS A 79 -12.31 22.48 -10.55
CA LYS A 79 -12.13 21.53 -9.44
C LYS A 79 -13.10 20.34 -9.51
N ARG A 80 -14.29 20.53 -10.08
CA ARG A 80 -15.35 19.51 -10.15
C ARG A 80 -15.27 18.66 -11.40
N ILE A 81 -14.88 19.28 -12.52
CA ILE A 81 -14.86 18.66 -13.84
C ILE A 81 -13.44 18.72 -14.35
N LEU A 82 -12.72 17.64 -14.07
CA LEU A 82 -11.34 17.50 -14.50
C LEU A 82 -11.27 17.23 -15.99
N PHE A 83 -10.26 17.81 -16.63
CA PHE A 83 -9.93 17.49 -18.00
C PHE A 83 -9.44 16.03 -18.07
N ALA A 84 -10.21 15.18 -18.74
CA ALA A 84 -9.80 13.81 -19.06
C ALA A 84 -10.19 13.48 -20.50
N LYS A 85 -9.31 12.75 -21.21
CA LYS A 85 -9.52 12.40 -22.63
C LYS A 85 -10.89 11.73 -22.88
N ARG A 86 -11.33 10.87 -21.96
CA ARG A 86 -12.59 10.12 -22.05
C ARG A 86 -13.84 10.98 -21.87
N THR A 87 -13.74 12.10 -21.17
CA THR A 87 -14.87 13.00 -20.85
C THR A 87 -14.74 14.37 -21.52
N PHE A 88 -13.84 14.51 -22.50
CA PHE A 88 -13.52 15.78 -23.15
C PHE A 88 -14.77 16.50 -23.70
N LEU A 89 -15.66 15.78 -24.39
CA LEU A 89 -16.85 16.39 -24.98
C LEU A 89 -17.79 16.95 -23.90
N ARG A 90 -17.97 16.22 -22.79
CA ARG A 90 -18.78 16.69 -21.65
C ARG A 90 -18.15 17.91 -20.99
N TRP A 91 -16.83 17.90 -20.79
CA TRP A 91 -16.09 19.03 -20.25
C TRP A 91 -16.24 20.27 -21.15
N LEU A 92 -16.05 20.11 -22.46
CA LEU A 92 -16.16 21.17 -23.45
C LEU A 92 -17.57 21.77 -23.48
N LEU A 93 -18.60 20.92 -23.52
CA LEU A 93 -20.00 21.38 -23.53
C LEU A 93 -20.35 22.18 -22.27
N ILE A 94 -19.90 21.74 -21.09
CA ILE A 94 -20.21 22.44 -19.84
C ILE A 94 -19.52 23.81 -19.80
N HIS A 95 -18.26 23.90 -20.24
CA HIS A 95 -17.57 25.19 -20.32
C HIS A 95 -18.17 26.12 -21.39
N LEU A 96 -18.60 25.59 -22.54
CA LEU A 96 -19.28 26.37 -23.57
C LEU A 96 -20.62 26.93 -23.08
N ILE A 97 -21.43 26.10 -22.40
CA ILE A 97 -22.69 26.52 -21.79
C ILE A 97 -22.44 27.55 -20.69
N THR A 98 -21.40 27.34 -19.87
CA THR A 98 -21.05 28.28 -18.79
C THR A 98 -20.61 29.63 -19.36
N LEU A 99 -19.78 29.65 -20.41
CA LEU A 99 -19.38 30.87 -21.10
C LEU A 99 -20.57 31.62 -21.70
N LEU A 100 -21.50 30.91 -22.36
CA LEU A 100 -22.71 31.53 -22.92
C LEU A 100 -23.60 32.11 -21.82
N ALA A 101 -23.80 31.36 -20.73
CA ALA A 101 -24.56 31.83 -19.58
C ALA A 101 -23.90 33.02 -18.89
N SER A 102 -22.56 33.00 -18.77
CA SER A 102 -21.80 34.10 -18.18
C SER A 102 -21.98 35.38 -18.98
N PHE A 103 -21.90 35.28 -20.31
CA PHE A 103 -22.08 36.42 -21.20
C PHE A 103 -23.48 37.02 -21.08
N LEU A 104 -24.53 36.19 -21.08
CA LEU A 104 -25.91 36.66 -20.91
C LEU A 104 -26.10 37.38 -19.57
N VAL A 105 -25.52 36.85 -18.48
CA VAL A 105 -25.57 37.48 -17.16
C VAL A 105 -24.82 38.81 -17.17
N HIS A 106 -23.64 38.87 -17.78
CA HIS A 106 -22.85 40.09 -17.86
C HIS A 106 -23.58 41.20 -18.62
N GLU A 107 -24.09 40.90 -19.82
CA GLU A 107 -24.78 41.86 -20.66
C GLU A 107 -26.08 42.36 -20.00
N THR A 108 -26.87 41.47 -19.42
CA THR A 108 -28.11 41.86 -18.71
C THR A 108 -27.83 42.72 -17.49
N LEU A 109 -26.76 42.44 -16.75
CA LEU A 109 -26.32 43.23 -15.60
C LEU A 109 -25.85 44.63 -16.03
N THR A 110 -25.02 44.72 -17.06
CA THR A 110 -24.50 46.00 -17.56
C THR A 110 -25.62 46.86 -18.15
N LEU A 111 -26.48 46.29 -19.00
CA LEU A 111 -27.64 47.01 -19.54
C LEU A 111 -28.61 47.43 -18.42
N GLY A 112 -28.84 46.59 -17.41
CA GLY A 112 -29.68 46.92 -16.26
C GLY A 112 -29.16 48.12 -15.47
N VAL A 113 -27.85 48.16 -15.22
CA VAL A 113 -27.21 49.29 -14.51
C VAL A 113 -27.21 50.55 -15.38
N ASP A 114 -26.86 50.43 -16.66
CA ASP A 114 -26.79 51.59 -17.56
C ASP A 114 -28.19 52.18 -17.83
N THR A 115 -29.23 51.35 -17.94
CA THR A 115 -30.62 51.84 -18.09
C THR A 115 -31.15 52.51 -16.83
N LEU A 116 -30.73 52.06 -15.65
CA LEU A 116 -31.07 52.70 -14.38
C LEU A 116 -30.42 54.09 -14.26
N ILE A 117 -29.18 54.25 -14.74
CA ILE A 117 -28.41 55.49 -14.62
C ILE A 117 -28.79 56.50 -15.71
N TRP A 118 -28.88 56.06 -16.96
CA TRP A 118 -28.99 56.92 -18.15
C TRP A 118 -30.37 56.89 -18.80
N GLY A 119 -31.29 56.07 -18.28
CA GLY A 119 -32.59 55.83 -18.88
C GLY A 119 -32.55 54.77 -20.00
N PRO A 120 -33.73 54.41 -20.55
CA PRO A 120 -33.84 53.35 -21.54
C PRO A 120 -33.12 53.73 -22.84
N GLN A 121 -32.04 53.01 -23.17
CA GLN A 121 -31.36 53.14 -24.45
C GLN A 121 -32.03 52.26 -25.53
N LEU A 122 -31.83 52.61 -26.81
CA LEU A 122 -32.37 51.86 -27.96
C LEU A 122 -31.97 50.38 -27.89
N LYS A 123 -32.95 49.48 -27.97
CA LYS A 123 -32.73 48.03 -27.97
C LYS A 123 -32.04 47.61 -29.27
N ALA A 124 -30.73 47.40 -29.23
CA ALA A 124 -30.05 46.64 -30.27
C ALA A 124 -30.51 45.16 -30.24
N SER A 125 -30.57 44.50 -31.40
CA SER A 125 -30.84 43.07 -31.43
C SER A 125 -29.69 42.30 -30.76
N LEU A 126 -30.00 41.18 -30.09
CA LEU A 126 -28.98 40.36 -29.42
C LEU A 126 -27.85 39.93 -30.37
N LEU A 127 -28.20 39.62 -31.63
CA LEU A 127 -27.20 39.29 -32.66
C LEU A 127 -26.28 40.48 -32.96
N TYR A 128 -26.79 41.70 -33.00
CA TYR A 128 -25.97 42.88 -33.23
C TYR A 128 -24.98 43.13 -32.09
N ILE A 129 -25.44 42.98 -30.84
CA ILE A 129 -24.57 43.07 -29.66
C ILE A 129 -23.51 41.96 -29.71
N LEU A 130 -23.91 40.74 -30.05
CA LEU A 130 -23.03 39.56 -30.11
C LEU A 130 -21.86 39.71 -31.10
N PHE A 131 -22.10 40.30 -32.26
CA PHE A 131 -21.09 40.38 -33.33
C PHE A 131 -20.36 41.71 -33.39
N ASN A 132 -20.94 42.78 -32.85
CA ASN A 132 -20.41 44.15 -33.01
C ASN A 132 -19.89 44.76 -31.71
N ASN A 133 -20.03 44.09 -30.56
CA ASN A 133 -19.46 44.54 -29.29
C ASN A 133 -18.06 43.95 -29.05
N PRO A 134 -16.99 44.75 -29.07
CA PRO A 134 -15.63 44.26 -28.82
C PRO A 134 -15.43 43.68 -27.41
N ALA A 135 -16.31 44.00 -26.45
CA ALA A 135 -16.27 43.46 -25.10
C ALA A 135 -16.40 41.92 -25.05
N ILE A 136 -17.06 41.31 -26.03
CA ILE A 136 -17.28 39.86 -26.09
C ILE A 136 -15.97 39.12 -26.29
N TRP A 137 -15.11 39.65 -27.15
CA TRP A 137 -13.80 39.07 -27.39
C TRP A 137 -12.93 39.13 -26.13
N ILE A 138 -13.05 40.21 -25.35
CA ILE A 138 -12.37 40.34 -24.06
C ILE A 138 -12.90 39.30 -23.07
N GLU A 139 -14.22 39.12 -22.98
CA GLU A 139 -14.83 38.13 -22.08
C GLU A 139 -14.42 36.70 -22.43
N ILE A 140 -14.48 36.33 -23.71
CA ILE A 140 -14.03 35.01 -24.20
C ILE A 140 -12.54 34.82 -23.88
N PHE A 141 -11.70 35.82 -24.14
CA PHE A 141 -10.27 35.76 -23.87
C PHE A 141 -9.98 35.56 -22.37
N VAL A 142 -10.61 36.35 -21.51
CA VAL A 142 -10.46 36.26 -20.05
C VAL A 142 -10.97 34.91 -19.53
N TYR A 143 -12.08 34.41 -20.05
CA TYR A 143 -12.61 33.10 -19.70
C TYR A 143 -11.63 31.98 -20.05
N ILE A 144 -11.10 31.98 -21.28
CA ILE A 144 -10.10 30.99 -21.72
C ILE A 144 -8.84 31.07 -20.84
N LEU A 145 -8.39 32.28 -20.51
CA LEU A 145 -7.21 32.47 -19.66
C LEU A 145 -7.44 31.91 -18.24
N PHE A 146 -8.60 32.16 -17.63
CA PHE A 146 -8.97 31.56 -16.35
C PHE A 146 -9.09 30.04 -16.45
N LEU A 147 -9.74 29.53 -17.49
CA LEU A 147 -9.93 28.10 -17.69
C LEU A 147 -8.58 27.38 -17.80
N LEU A 148 -7.67 27.89 -18.64
CA LEU A 148 -6.35 27.32 -18.82
C LEU A 148 -5.53 27.37 -17.52
N SER A 149 -5.53 28.53 -16.86
CA SER A 149 -4.77 28.75 -15.62
C SER A 149 -5.23 27.81 -14.50
N PHE A 150 -6.54 27.74 -14.23
CA PHE A 150 -7.08 26.89 -13.18
C PHE A 150 -6.97 25.40 -13.52
N SER A 151 -7.18 25.02 -14.79
CA SER A 151 -7.00 23.62 -15.22
C SER A 151 -5.56 23.16 -15.07
N LEU A 152 -4.58 24.02 -15.41
CA LEU A 152 -3.16 23.70 -15.27
C LEU A 152 -2.76 23.56 -13.78
N LEU A 153 -3.27 24.43 -12.92
CA LEU A 153 -3.00 24.37 -11.48
C LEU A 153 -3.58 23.10 -10.86
N GLU A 154 -4.82 22.72 -11.22
CA GLU A 154 -5.43 21.49 -10.71
C GLU A 154 -4.72 20.25 -11.27
N TYR A 155 -4.34 20.25 -12.55
CA TYR A 155 -3.54 19.17 -13.13
C TYR A 155 -2.20 18.97 -12.41
N ARG A 156 -1.47 20.07 -12.13
CA ARG A 156 -0.21 20.01 -11.37
C ARG A 156 -0.42 19.46 -9.97
N ARG A 157 -1.48 19.91 -9.29
CA ARG A 157 -1.82 19.44 -7.95
C ARG A 157 -2.12 17.95 -7.94
N MET A 158 -2.94 17.47 -8.87
CA MET A 158 -3.25 16.04 -9.00
C MET A 158 -2.02 15.21 -9.29
N SER A 159 -1.12 15.69 -10.17
CA SER A 159 0.15 15.01 -10.46
C SER A 159 0.97 14.84 -9.18
N GLN A 160 1.15 15.91 -8.41
CA GLN A 160 1.90 15.86 -7.15
C GLN A 160 1.25 14.92 -6.12
N GLU A 161 -0.08 14.95 -5.99
CA GLU A 161 -0.79 14.04 -5.09
C GLU A 161 -0.62 12.58 -5.53
N ASN A 162 -0.60 12.29 -6.84
CA ASN A 162 -0.33 10.96 -7.37
C ASN A 162 1.12 10.51 -7.15
N ASP A 163 2.10 11.39 -7.36
CA ASP A 163 3.52 11.08 -7.12
C ASP A 163 3.76 10.70 -5.66
N ILE A 164 3.18 11.46 -4.72
CA ILE A 164 3.27 11.16 -3.28
C ILE A 164 2.63 9.81 -2.96
N ARG A 165 1.45 9.51 -3.52
CA ARG A 165 0.78 8.21 -3.33
C ARG A 165 1.63 7.07 -3.87
N CYS A 166 2.25 7.24 -5.04
CA CYS A 166 3.12 6.24 -5.64
C CYS A 166 4.32 5.92 -4.73
N SER A 167 5.01 6.94 -4.22
CA SER A 167 6.13 6.75 -3.28
C SER A 167 5.69 6.09 -1.97
N GLN A 168 4.49 6.37 -1.48
CA GLN A 168 3.94 5.71 -0.28
C GLN A 168 3.70 4.22 -0.50
N LEU A 169 3.15 3.84 -1.66
CA LEU A 169 2.93 2.44 -2.04
C LEU A 169 4.26 1.69 -2.18
N GLU A 170 5.28 2.33 -2.77
CA GLU A 170 6.62 1.75 -2.90
C GLU A 170 7.24 1.46 -1.53
N VAL A 171 7.14 2.41 -0.58
CA VAL A 171 7.63 2.21 0.80
C VAL A 171 6.88 1.07 1.51
N GLN A 172 5.56 0.96 1.31
CA GLN A 172 4.77 -0.14 1.87
C GLN A 172 5.20 -1.49 1.30
N LEU A 173 5.43 -1.57 -0.02
CA LEU A 173 5.93 -2.77 -0.68
C LEU A 173 7.31 -3.17 -0.18
N ILE A 174 8.24 -2.22 -0.06
CA ILE A 174 9.58 -2.48 0.50
C ILE A 174 9.47 -2.99 1.93
N ARG A 175 8.62 -2.38 2.77
CA ARG A 175 8.41 -2.86 4.14
C ARG A 175 7.83 -4.26 4.18
N SER A 176 6.87 -4.57 3.33
CA SER A 176 6.28 -5.90 3.26
C SER A 176 7.33 -6.94 2.85
N ARG A 177 8.14 -6.64 1.82
CA ARG A 177 9.26 -7.52 1.41
C ARG A 177 10.30 -7.67 2.50
N LEU A 178 10.65 -6.60 3.22
CA LEU A 178 11.57 -6.67 4.35
C LEU A 178 10.99 -7.49 5.51
N GLN A 179 9.68 -7.40 5.76
CA GLN A 179 8.99 -8.22 6.76
C GLN A 179 8.95 -9.69 6.34
N GLU A 180 8.71 -9.98 5.07
CA GLU A 180 8.80 -11.32 4.49
C GLU A 180 10.21 -11.90 4.67
N ILE A 181 11.25 -11.17 4.27
CA ILE A 181 12.65 -11.60 4.45
C ILE A 181 12.98 -11.79 5.94
N ARG A 182 12.53 -10.89 6.81
CA ARG A 182 12.72 -11.02 8.27
C ARG A 182 11.95 -12.20 8.86
N SER A 183 10.78 -12.54 8.33
CA SER A 183 10.00 -13.68 8.81
C SER A 183 10.67 -15.02 8.48
N ARG A 184 11.49 -15.05 7.41
CA ARG A 184 12.26 -16.24 7.00
C ARG A 184 13.49 -16.51 7.87
N ILE A 185 13.96 -15.54 8.68
CA ILE A 185 15.05 -15.75 9.65
C ILE A 185 14.49 -15.57 11.05
N GLN A 186 14.34 -16.66 11.81
CA GLN A 186 13.88 -16.58 13.20
C GLN A 186 14.96 -15.88 14.07
N PRO A 187 14.78 -14.60 14.45
CA PRO A 187 15.88 -13.82 15.03
C PRO A 187 16.29 -14.36 16.40
N THR A 188 15.34 -14.93 17.14
CA THR A 188 15.55 -15.56 18.44
C THR A 188 16.44 -16.79 18.33
N PHE A 189 16.24 -17.66 17.34
CA PHE A 189 17.12 -18.81 17.11
C PHE A 189 18.56 -18.35 16.85
N LEU A 190 18.75 -17.38 15.94
CA LEU A 190 20.08 -16.87 15.62
C LEU A 190 20.81 -16.29 16.85
N PHE A 191 20.15 -15.41 17.61
CA PHE A 191 20.77 -14.80 18.78
C PHE A 191 21.06 -15.83 19.89
N ASN A 192 20.16 -16.80 20.09
CA ASN A 192 20.37 -17.85 21.09
C ASN A 192 21.51 -18.79 20.68
N THR A 193 21.58 -19.20 19.41
CA THR A 193 22.65 -20.05 18.90
C THR A 193 24.01 -19.36 19.01
N LEU A 194 24.10 -18.06 18.68
CA LEU A 194 25.33 -17.27 18.88
C LEU A 194 25.73 -17.20 20.36
N ARG A 195 24.76 -17.05 21.28
CA ARG A 195 25.03 -17.06 22.72
C ARG A 195 25.57 -18.42 23.19
N THR A 196 25.01 -19.53 22.68
CA THR A 196 25.52 -20.88 22.97
C THR A 196 26.95 -21.05 22.48
N ILE A 197 27.27 -20.60 21.27
CA ILE A 197 28.64 -20.62 20.74
C ILE A 197 29.59 -19.84 21.67
N LEU A 198 29.19 -18.64 22.11
CA LEU A 198 29.99 -17.85 23.05
C LEU A 198 30.21 -18.57 24.39
N ASN A 199 29.18 -19.23 24.93
CA ASN A 199 29.31 -20.01 26.17
C ASN A 199 30.26 -21.21 25.99
N LEU A 200 30.15 -21.96 24.89
CA LEU A 200 31.03 -23.09 24.60
C LEU A 200 32.50 -22.67 24.46
N ILE A 201 32.75 -21.50 23.87
CA ILE A 201 34.10 -20.92 23.80
C ILE A 201 34.62 -20.57 25.20
N GLN A 202 33.77 -19.99 26.07
CA GLN A 202 34.13 -19.69 27.46
C GLN A 202 34.38 -20.95 28.30
N GLU A 203 33.68 -22.05 28.00
CA GLU A 203 33.85 -23.37 28.62
C GLU A 203 35.04 -24.17 28.03
N HIS A 204 35.81 -23.60 27.12
CA HIS A 204 36.91 -24.25 26.40
C HIS A 204 36.49 -25.47 25.54
N ARG A 205 35.21 -25.58 25.19
CA ARG A 205 34.63 -26.62 24.31
C ARG A 205 34.71 -26.21 22.84
N ASN A 206 35.91 -25.87 22.38
CA ASN A 206 36.12 -25.28 21.05
C ASN A 206 35.70 -26.19 19.88
N LYS A 207 35.73 -27.52 20.06
CA LYS A 207 35.27 -28.47 19.06
C LYS A 207 33.76 -28.35 18.82
N ASP A 208 32.99 -28.31 19.90
CA ASP A 208 31.52 -28.18 19.85
C ASP A 208 31.11 -26.80 19.33
N ALA A 209 31.84 -25.74 19.73
CA ALA A 209 31.61 -24.39 19.23
C ALA A 209 31.83 -24.29 17.71
N ASN A 210 32.91 -24.88 17.18
CA ASN A 210 33.19 -24.90 15.74
C ASN A 210 32.17 -25.75 14.97
N HIS A 211 31.71 -26.85 15.56
CA HIS A 211 30.68 -27.70 14.98
C HIS A 211 29.35 -26.95 14.80
N ILE A 212 28.85 -26.31 15.86
CA ILE A 212 27.61 -25.51 15.81
C ILE A 212 27.76 -24.32 14.86
N LEU A 213 28.94 -23.67 14.83
CA LEU A 213 29.19 -22.58 13.90
C LEU A 213 29.11 -23.03 12.44
N SER A 214 29.59 -24.25 12.12
CA SER A 214 29.44 -24.85 10.80
C SER A 214 27.98 -25.11 10.47
N LEU A 215 27.25 -25.78 11.37
CA LEU A 215 25.81 -26.07 11.21
C LEU A 215 24.99 -24.79 11.03
N LEU A 216 25.27 -23.75 11.82
CA LEU A 216 24.62 -22.46 11.70
C LEU A 216 24.93 -21.79 10.36
N SER A 217 26.16 -21.92 9.86
CA SER A 217 26.56 -21.38 8.56
C SER A 217 25.84 -22.08 7.42
N ASP A 218 25.72 -23.41 7.46
CA ASP A 218 25.00 -24.21 6.48
C ASP A 218 23.48 -23.95 6.52
N PHE A 219 22.91 -23.84 7.73
CA PHE A 219 21.51 -23.47 7.95
C PHE A 219 21.19 -22.09 7.37
N LEU A 220 22.01 -21.07 7.68
CA LEU A 220 21.83 -19.72 7.16
C LEU A 220 22.01 -19.66 5.65
N ARG A 221 23.01 -20.36 5.10
CA ARG A 221 23.24 -20.41 3.66
C ARG A 221 22.01 -20.96 2.95
N THR A 222 21.47 -22.08 3.43
CA THR A 222 20.27 -22.70 2.85
C THR A 222 19.05 -21.78 2.98
N THR A 223 18.81 -21.21 4.16
CA THR A 223 17.64 -20.36 4.44
C THR A 223 17.64 -19.05 3.64
N VAL A 224 18.84 -18.52 3.32
CA VAL A 224 19.02 -17.24 2.62
C VAL A 224 19.18 -17.41 1.10
N TYR A 225 19.84 -18.46 0.62
CA TYR A 225 20.18 -18.64 -0.80
C TYR A 225 19.33 -19.68 -1.53
N ASP A 226 18.91 -20.77 -0.87
CA ASP A 226 18.18 -21.87 -1.54
C ASP A 226 16.65 -21.74 -1.42
N ASN A 227 16.18 -20.71 -0.71
CA ASN A 227 14.81 -20.54 -0.24
C ASN A 227 13.91 -19.74 -1.21
N GLU A 228 14.27 -19.66 -2.49
CA GLU A 228 13.38 -19.11 -3.53
C GLU A 228 12.25 -20.09 -3.91
N ARG A 229 12.35 -21.37 -3.51
CA ARG A 229 11.37 -22.42 -3.83
C ARG A 229 10.39 -22.61 -2.67
N ASP A 230 9.09 -22.42 -2.93
CA ASP A 230 8.02 -22.60 -1.93
C ASP A 230 7.81 -24.08 -1.53
N GLU A 231 8.23 -25.01 -2.39
CA GLU A 231 8.18 -26.46 -2.16
C GLU A 231 9.56 -27.10 -2.40
N ILE A 232 9.90 -28.11 -1.60
CA ILE A 232 11.14 -28.91 -1.65
C ILE A 232 10.83 -30.40 -1.53
N THR A 233 11.82 -31.27 -1.73
CA THR A 233 11.62 -32.70 -1.44
C THR A 233 11.54 -32.96 0.07
N LEU A 234 10.82 -34.00 0.47
CA LEU A 234 10.76 -34.44 1.87
C LEU A 234 12.15 -34.78 2.40
N GLU A 235 13.03 -35.36 1.59
CA GLU A 235 14.43 -35.62 1.96
C GLU A 235 15.17 -34.33 2.33
N GLU A 236 14.99 -33.26 1.55
CA GLU A 236 15.59 -31.96 1.85
C GLU A 236 15.01 -31.36 3.14
N GLU A 237 13.69 -31.41 3.33
CA GLU A 237 13.03 -30.90 4.54
C GLU A 237 13.54 -31.61 5.81
N ILE A 238 13.67 -32.94 5.76
CA ILE A 238 14.18 -33.74 6.89
C ILE A 238 15.64 -33.43 7.16
N ARG A 239 16.46 -33.28 6.12
CA ARG A 239 17.85 -32.86 6.27
C ARG A 239 17.96 -31.51 6.98
N PHE A 240 17.10 -30.55 6.63
CA PHE A 240 17.08 -29.23 7.28
C PHE A 240 16.61 -29.31 8.73
N LEU A 241 15.56 -30.10 8.98
CA LEU A 241 15.06 -30.35 10.32
C LEU A 241 16.14 -30.97 11.22
N ASN A 242 16.92 -31.91 10.69
CA ASN A 242 17.99 -32.57 11.46
C ASN A 242 19.13 -31.62 11.81
N GLN A 243 19.51 -30.73 10.90
CA GLN A 243 20.47 -29.65 11.20
C GLN A 243 19.95 -28.72 12.31
N TYR A 244 18.67 -28.37 12.25
CA TYR A 244 18.02 -27.56 13.28
C TYR A 244 18.00 -28.27 14.64
N LEU A 245 17.57 -29.54 14.68
CA LEU A 245 17.47 -30.31 15.91
C LEU A 245 18.84 -30.56 16.55
N GLU A 246 19.89 -30.76 15.75
CA GLU A 246 21.27 -30.89 16.23
C GLU A 246 21.73 -29.60 16.94
N ILE A 247 21.39 -28.43 16.40
CA ILE A 247 21.67 -27.14 17.06
C ILE A 247 20.86 -27.02 18.37
N GLU A 248 19.59 -27.42 18.37
CA GLU A 248 18.75 -27.40 19.57
C GLU A 248 19.23 -28.34 20.68
N GLN A 249 19.71 -29.54 20.34
CA GLN A 249 20.25 -30.49 21.32
C GLN A 249 21.42 -29.92 22.11
N VAL A 250 22.27 -29.10 21.46
CA VAL A 250 23.38 -28.47 22.17
C VAL A 250 22.95 -27.20 22.92
N ARG A 251 21.91 -26.52 22.44
CA ARG A 251 21.39 -25.28 23.03
C ARG A 251 20.53 -25.53 24.27
N SER A 252 19.74 -26.60 24.24
CA SER A 252 18.80 -26.93 25.30
C SER A 252 19.50 -27.72 26.41
N SER A 253 19.14 -27.43 27.67
CA SER A 253 19.51 -28.31 28.80
C SER A 253 18.66 -29.58 28.87
N HIS A 254 17.66 -29.71 27.99
CA HIS A 254 16.78 -30.87 27.90
C HIS A 254 17.41 -31.93 26.99
N SER A 255 17.47 -33.16 27.48
CA SER A 255 17.91 -34.30 26.67
C SER A 255 16.70 -34.87 25.93
N PHE A 256 16.62 -34.65 24.62
CA PHE A 256 15.68 -35.35 23.76
C PHE A 256 16.41 -36.23 22.74
N THR A 257 15.80 -37.35 22.39
CA THR A 257 16.24 -38.25 21.34
C THR A 257 15.37 -38.04 20.10
N ILE A 258 15.92 -38.34 18.92
CA ILE A 258 15.22 -38.20 17.64
C ILE A 258 15.10 -39.60 17.05
N GLN A 259 13.88 -39.99 16.70
CA GLN A 259 13.61 -41.23 16.00
C GLN A 259 12.84 -40.92 14.71
N GLU A 260 13.39 -41.35 13.57
CA GLU A 260 12.81 -41.13 12.26
C GLU A 260 12.38 -42.46 11.63
N GLU A 261 11.13 -42.52 11.15
CA GLU A 261 10.58 -43.62 10.38
C GLU A 261 10.00 -43.08 9.05
N ILE A 262 10.87 -42.93 8.06
CA ILE A 262 10.51 -42.37 6.75
C ILE A 262 10.48 -43.48 5.72
N ASP A 263 9.32 -43.69 5.11
CA ASP A 263 9.19 -44.61 3.98
C ASP A 263 10.02 -44.08 2.79
N ARG A 264 10.90 -44.92 2.26
CA ARG A 264 11.75 -44.57 1.10
C ARG A 264 10.93 -44.19 -0.12
N THR A 265 9.69 -44.67 -0.23
CA THR A 265 8.79 -44.33 -1.34
C THR A 265 8.29 -42.90 -1.31
N VAL A 266 8.46 -42.18 -0.20
CA VAL A 266 8.04 -40.78 -0.05
C VAL A 266 9.18 -39.78 0.07
N SER A 267 10.45 -40.22 0.00
CA SER A 267 11.60 -39.32 0.14
C SER A 267 11.63 -38.19 -0.90
N ASN A 268 11.19 -38.45 -2.13
CA ASN A 268 11.09 -37.46 -3.22
C ASN A 268 9.74 -36.73 -3.25
N ALA A 269 8.88 -36.94 -2.25
CA ALA A 269 7.60 -36.26 -2.20
C ALA A 269 7.80 -34.75 -2.04
N VAL A 270 7.00 -33.96 -2.76
CA VAL A 270 7.02 -32.51 -2.70
C VAL A 270 6.26 -32.06 -1.46
N VAL A 271 6.93 -31.28 -0.61
CA VAL A 271 6.39 -30.70 0.61
C VAL A 271 6.66 -29.20 0.66
N PRO A 272 5.84 -28.38 1.34
CA PRO A 272 6.18 -26.98 1.57
C PRO A 272 7.48 -26.90 2.35
N ASN A 273 8.36 -25.97 1.98
CA ASN A 273 9.60 -25.76 2.73
C ASN A 273 9.30 -25.41 4.20
N PHE A 274 10.13 -25.84 5.15
CA PHE A 274 10.01 -25.51 6.57
C PHE A 274 8.60 -25.74 7.13
N ILE A 275 7.95 -26.84 6.75
CA ILE A 275 6.66 -27.23 7.33
C ILE A 275 6.85 -28.00 8.64
N LEU A 276 7.91 -28.78 8.76
CA LEU A 276 8.19 -29.60 9.94
C LEU A 276 8.87 -28.80 11.05
N GLN A 277 9.78 -27.90 10.68
CA GLN A 277 10.55 -27.13 11.67
C GLN A 277 9.68 -26.32 12.64
N PRO A 278 8.69 -25.50 12.20
CA PRO A 278 7.84 -24.74 13.13
C PRO A 278 7.01 -25.63 14.05
N ILE A 279 6.57 -26.79 13.55
CA ILE A 279 5.82 -27.77 14.33
C ILE A 279 6.70 -28.34 15.44
N VAL A 280 7.90 -28.80 15.10
CA VAL A 280 8.85 -29.36 16.07
C VAL A 280 9.30 -28.30 17.07
N GLU A 281 9.57 -27.07 16.63
CA GLU A 281 9.86 -25.92 17.48
C GLU A 281 8.78 -25.69 18.54
N GLU A 282 7.53 -25.62 18.10
CA GLU A 282 6.38 -25.39 18.99
C GLU A 282 6.20 -26.54 19.98
N LEU A 283 6.43 -27.79 19.54
CA LEU A 283 6.38 -28.97 20.40
C LEU A 283 7.48 -28.96 21.46
N ILE A 284 8.72 -28.60 21.09
CA ILE A 284 9.83 -28.47 22.05
C ILE A 284 9.53 -27.33 23.04
N TYR A 285 9.10 -26.17 22.55
CA TYR A 285 8.84 -24.98 23.38
C TYR A 285 7.75 -25.22 24.43
N ARG A 286 6.63 -25.87 24.05
CA ARG A 286 5.55 -26.16 25.00
C ARG A 286 5.97 -27.12 26.11
N ASN A 287 6.94 -27.98 25.84
CA ASN A 287 7.41 -29.00 26.78
C ASN A 287 8.72 -28.64 27.49
N SER A 288 9.32 -27.48 27.20
CA SER A 288 10.60 -27.02 27.78
C SER A 288 10.55 -26.59 29.26
N GLY A 289 9.48 -26.96 29.98
CA GLY A 289 9.27 -26.63 31.40
C GLY A 289 8.94 -27.85 32.27
N GLN A 290 8.95 -29.06 31.71
CA GLN A 290 8.80 -30.30 32.47
C GLN A 290 10.20 -30.81 32.84
N ASP A 291 10.55 -30.74 34.12
CA ASP A 291 11.88 -31.10 34.61
C ASP A 291 12.07 -32.63 34.62
N ALA A 292 13.25 -33.06 34.16
CA ALA A 292 13.95 -34.33 34.44
C ALA A 292 13.65 -35.61 33.63
N HIS A 293 12.77 -35.60 32.61
CA HIS A 293 12.52 -36.80 31.80
C HIS A 293 13.20 -36.77 30.43
N LEU A 294 13.62 -37.96 29.95
CA LEU A 294 14.10 -38.14 28.58
C LEU A 294 12.90 -38.05 27.64
N HIS A 295 12.95 -37.13 26.70
CA HIS A 295 11.92 -36.96 25.69
C HIS A 295 12.35 -37.56 24.35
N GLU A 296 11.38 -37.98 23.54
CA GLU A 296 11.60 -38.50 22.20
C GLU A 296 10.78 -37.68 21.21
N ILE A 297 11.43 -37.20 20.15
CA ILE A 297 10.79 -36.64 18.98
C ILE A 297 10.73 -37.74 17.93
N TYR A 298 9.54 -38.28 17.72
CA TYR A 298 9.29 -39.34 16.73
C TYR A 298 8.66 -38.73 15.47
N ILE A 299 9.33 -38.89 14.34
CA ILE A 299 8.92 -38.35 13.04
C ILE A 299 8.64 -39.52 12.11
N LYS A 300 7.41 -39.61 11.61
CA LYS A 300 6.99 -40.65 10.69
C LYS A 300 6.41 -40.05 9.42
N ALA A 301 6.84 -40.58 8.27
CA ALA A 301 6.34 -40.15 6.97
C ALA A 301 6.06 -41.35 6.08
N PHE A 302 4.83 -41.43 5.55
CA PHE A 302 4.40 -42.53 4.69
C PHE A 302 3.24 -42.09 3.79
N LYS A 303 3.01 -42.85 2.73
CA LYS A 303 1.86 -42.65 1.85
C LYS A 303 0.67 -43.47 2.36
N ALA A 304 -0.39 -42.80 2.81
CA ALA A 304 -1.69 -43.44 3.03
C ALA A 304 -2.46 -43.52 1.69
N ASP A 305 -3.65 -44.14 1.65
CA ASP A 305 -4.49 -44.33 0.44
C ASP A 305 -4.79 -43.02 -0.34
N GLY A 306 -3.80 -42.49 -1.07
CA GLY A 306 -3.82 -41.17 -1.70
C GLY A 306 -2.77 -40.19 -1.14
N PRO A 307 -2.96 -39.63 0.07
CA PRO A 307 -2.15 -38.51 0.58
C PRO A 307 -0.82 -38.95 1.21
N LEU A 308 0.12 -38.00 1.25
CA LEU A 308 1.28 -38.07 2.13
C LEU A 308 0.83 -37.76 3.56
N GLU A 309 1.12 -38.66 4.50
CA GLU A 309 0.93 -38.43 5.92
C GLU A 309 2.27 -38.18 6.60
N LEU A 310 2.35 -37.06 7.32
CA LEU A 310 3.46 -36.71 8.20
C LEU A 310 2.93 -36.71 9.64
N ILE A 311 3.55 -37.49 10.51
CA ILE A 311 3.20 -37.59 11.92
C ILE A 311 4.43 -37.19 12.73
N ILE A 312 4.26 -36.21 13.62
CA ILE A 312 5.28 -35.73 14.53
C ILE A 312 4.76 -35.92 15.94
N GLU A 313 5.51 -36.64 16.75
CA GLU A 313 5.16 -36.93 18.13
C GLU A 313 6.26 -36.49 19.08
N TYR A 314 5.86 -35.79 20.12
CA TYR A 314 6.69 -35.50 21.28
C TYR A 314 6.23 -36.41 22.41
N ARG A 315 7.06 -37.41 22.77
CA ARG A 315 6.76 -38.42 23.77
C ARG A 315 7.68 -38.29 24.96
N GLU A 316 7.17 -38.60 26.13
CA GLU A 316 7.98 -38.82 27.33
C GLU A 316 8.25 -40.32 27.43
N LEU A 317 9.52 -40.73 27.58
CA LEU A 317 9.89 -42.16 27.58
C LEU A 317 9.39 -42.94 28.82
N GLU A 318 9.00 -42.25 29.89
CA GLU A 318 8.65 -42.89 31.18
C GLU A 318 7.14 -43.00 31.47
N SER A 319 6.26 -42.35 30.70
CA SER A 319 4.81 -42.43 30.90
C SER A 319 4.13 -43.36 29.89
N GLY A 320 3.99 -44.63 30.26
CA GLY A 320 3.33 -45.69 29.47
C GLY A 320 1.81 -45.57 29.31
N GLU A 321 1.24 -44.36 29.36
CA GLU A 321 -0.19 -44.14 29.13
C GLU A 321 -0.42 -43.22 27.92
N GLU A 322 -0.91 -43.83 26.82
CA GLU A 322 -1.49 -43.14 25.68
C GLU A 322 -2.93 -42.75 26.02
N SER A 323 -3.16 -41.49 26.41
CA SER A 323 -4.51 -40.96 26.49
C SER A 323 -4.58 -39.58 25.85
N ILE A 324 -4.86 -39.61 24.55
CA ILE A 324 -5.07 -38.44 23.71
C ILE A 324 -6.40 -37.78 24.09
N THR A 325 -6.37 -36.55 24.61
CA THR A 325 -7.59 -35.73 24.73
C THR A 325 -7.27 -34.25 24.60
N GLY A 326 -7.83 -33.62 23.56
CA GLY A 326 -7.90 -32.16 23.41
C GLY A 326 -7.21 -31.64 22.15
N GLU A 327 -7.87 -30.68 21.49
CA GLU A 327 -7.32 -29.93 20.36
C GLU A 327 -6.48 -28.77 20.91
N ALA A 328 -5.19 -28.71 20.55
CA ALA A 328 -4.32 -27.63 21.00
C ALA A 328 -4.49 -26.40 20.10
N ALA A 329 -4.74 -25.25 20.71
CA ALA A 329 -4.64 -23.96 20.04
C ALA A 329 -3.23 -23.36 20.20
N GLY A 330 -2.69 -22.79 19.13
CA GLY A 330 -1.40 -22.11 19.12
C GLY A 330 -1.22 -21.31 17.83
N ASP A 331 -0.70 -20.09 17.96
CA ASP A 331 -0.49 -19.17 16.83
C ASP A 331 0.33 -19.83 15.70
N VAL A 332 1.33 -20.66 16.06
CA VAL A 332 2.16 -21.40 15.09
C VAL A 332 1.34 -22.43 14.29
N PHE A 333 0.46 -23.19 14.92
CA PHE A 333 -0.36 -24.19 14.24
C PHE A 333 -1.42 -23.56 13.34
N GLU A 334 -1.99 -22.42 13.76
CA GLU A 334 -2.93 -21.66 12.91
C GLU A 334 -2.23 -21.09 11.67
N ILE A 335 -1.05 -20.48 11.84
CA ILE A 335 -0.23 -19.99 10.71
C ILE A 335 0.13 -21.15 9.77
N THR A 336 0.51 -22.30 10.32
CA THR A 336 0.82 -23.50 9.53
C THR A 336 -0.41 -23.99 8.76
N ARG A 337 -1.59 -24.01 9.38
CA ARG A 337 -2.85 -24.39 8.75
C ARG A 337 -3.26 -23.41 7.64
N GLU A 338 -3.15 -22.10 7.87
CA GLU A 338 -3.42 -21.08 6.86
C GLU A 338 -2.50 -21.23 5.65
N ARG A 339 -1.21 -21.52 5.89
CA ARG A 339 -0.24 -21.77 4.82
C ARG A 339 -0.58 -23.02 4.01
N LEU A 340 -0.90 -24.13 4.67
CA LEU A 340 -1.33 -25.36 4.00
C LEU A 340 -2.62 -25.14 3.18
N MET A 341 -3.58 -24.40 3.73
CA MET A 341 -4.82 -24.03 3.04
C MET A 341 -4.54 -23.20 1.78
N HIS A 342 -3.59 -22.26 1.83
CA HIS A 342 -3.20 -21.47 0.66
C HIS A 342 -2.56 -22.31 -0.44
N LEU A 343 -1.76 -23.32 -0.09
CA LEU A 343 -1.04 -24.15 -1.06
C LEU A 343 -1.88 -25.29 -1.64
N TYR A 344 -2.73 -25.93 -0.82
CA TYR A 344 -3.42 -27.17 -1.18
C TYR A 344 -4.96 -27.08 -1.09
N GLY A 345 -5.51 -25.94 -0.68
CA GLY A 345 -6.95 -25.76 -0.51
C GLY A 345 -7.54 -26.78 0.48
N ASP A 346 -8.66 -27.40 0.09
CA ASP A 346 -9.36 -28.39 0.92
C ASP A 346 -8.70 -29.78 0.95
N GLN A 347 -7.60 -30.00 0.21
CA GLN A 347 -6.92 -31.31 0.12
C GLN A 347 -5.85 -31.53 1.19
N GLN A 348 -5.88 -30.74 2.26
CA GLN A 348 -4.94 -30.82 3.37
C GLN A 348 -5.67 -30.95 4.71
N SER A 349 -4.99 -31.51 5.70
CA SER A 349 -5.44 -31.43 7.08
C SER A 349 -4.25 -31.27 8.02
N LEU A 350 -4.43 -30.48 9.09
CA LEU A 350 -3.50 -30.38 10.21
C LEU A 350 -4.29 -30.59 11.50
N THR A 351 -4.01 -31.72 12.16
CA THR A 351 -4.63 -32.12 13.42
C THR A 351 -3.59 -32.10 14.53
N VAL A 352 -3.89 -31.43 15.64
CA VAL A 352 -3.03 -31.40 16.83
C VAL A 352 -3.75 -32.03 17.99
N GLN A 353 -3.08 -32.99 18.62
CA GLN A 353 -3.61 -33.79 19.72
C GLN A 353 -2.65 -33.74 20.90
N LEU A 354 -3.16 -33.40 22.08
CA LEU A 354 -2.37 -33.40 23.32
C LEU A 354 -2.57 -34.71 24.09
N ASN A 355 -1.49 -35.23 24.64
CA ASN A 355 -1.52 -36.35 25.56
C ASN A 355 -1.58 -35.84 27.01
N ARG A 356 -2.35 -36.51 27.88
CA ARG A 356 -2.50 -36.12 29.29
C ARG A 356 -1.18 -36.17 30.07
N SER A 357 -0.25 -37.00 29.63
CA SER A 357 1.06 -37.23 30.23
C SER A 357 2.14 -36.23 29.78
N GLY A 358 1.76 -35.13 29.10
CA GLY A 358 2.72 -34.10 28.66
C GLY A 358 3.29 -34.32 27.25
N GLY A 359 2.81 -35.32 26.50
CA GLY A 359 3.16 -35.51 25.09
C GLY A 359 2.22 -34.76 24.13
N ALA A 360 2.61 -34.68 22.85
CA ALA A 360 1.78 -34.08 21.80
C ALA A 360 2.02 -34.76 20.45
N GLN A 361 0.95 -34.98 19.69
CA GLN A 361 0.98 -35.52 18.33
C GLN A 361 0.43 -34.48 17.35
N VAL A 362 1.17 -34.25 16.27
CA VAL A 362 0.74 -33.42 15.15
C VAL A 362 0.70 -34.29 13.91
N LYS A 363 -0.46 -34.36 13.27
CA LYS A 363 -0.67 -35.08 12.02
C LYS A 363 -0.95 -34.07 10.91
N VAL A 364 -0.14 -34.11 9.87
CA VAL A 364 -0.28 -33.32 8.64
C VAL A 364 -0.58 -34.28 7.49
N GLN A 365 -1.64 -34.02 6.75
CA GLN A 365 -1.97 -34.71 5.50
C GLN A 365 -1.92 -33.72 4.36
N ILE A 366 -1.18 -34.06 3.30
CA ILE A 366 -1.10 -33.24 2.07
C ILE A 366 -1.16 -34.14 0.83
N PRO A 367 -1.52 -33.59 -0.35
CA PRO A 367 -1.52 -34.35 -1.59
C PRO A 367 -0.12 -34.89 -1.92
N PHE A 368 -0.02 -36.18 -2.25
CA PHE A 368 1.24 -36.77 -2.67
C PHE A 368 1.57 -36.33 -4.11
N LYS A 369 2.67 -35.58 -4.27
CA LYS A 369 3.30 -35.23 -5.54
C LYS A 369 4.77 -35.62 -5.46
N GLU A 370 5.37 -36.06 -6.55
CA GLU A 370 6.79 -36.44 -6.60
C GLU A 370 7.52 -35.58 -7.63
N ILE A 371 8.71 -35.08 -7.30
CA ILE A 371 9.57 -34.43 -8.30
C ILE A 371 10.06 -35.53 -9.25
N ASN A 372 9.61 -35.48 -10.51
CA ASN A 372 10.13 -36.37 -11.54
C ASN A 372 11.51 -35.82 -11.98
N PRO A 373 12.62 -36.52 -11.73
CA PRO A 373 13.96 -36.02 -12.04
C PRO A 373 14.19 -35.78 -13.55
N ASP A 374 13.33 -36.32 -14.43
CA ASP A 374 13.38 -36.10 -15.88
C ASP A 374 12.60 -34.85 -16.37
N SER A 375 12.06 -34.02 -15.47
CA SER A 375 11.13 -32.92 -15.82
C SER A 375 11.66 -31.49 -15.60
N GLU A 376 12.97 -31.31 -15.38
CA GLU A 376 13.61 -29.99 -15.17
C GLU A 376 13.36 -28.95 -16.28
N GLU A 377 12.81 -29.32 -17.44
CA GLU A 377 12.49 -28.35 -18.50
C GLU A 377 11.15 -27.61 -18.35
N THR A 378 10.24 -27.98 -17.43
CA THR A 378 8.85 -27.43 -17.50
C THR A 378 8.51 -26.36 -16.46
N PHE A 379 9.27 -26.20 -15.36
CA PHE A 379 8.88 -25.25 -14.30
C PHE A 379 9.21 -23.78 -14.57
N MET A 380 9.89 -23.45 -15.67
CA MET A 380 10.26 -22.07 -16.02
C MET A 380 9.25 -21.35 -16.94
N VAL A 381 8.12 -21.96 -17.30
CA VAL A 381 7.20 -21.38 -18.31
C VAL A 381 5.87 -20.84 -17.74
N GLU A 382 5.41 -21.28 -16.56
CA GLU A 382 4.09 -20.84 -16.04
C GLU A 382 4.09 -19.59 -15.14
N SER A 383 5.24 -19.00 -14.82
CA SER A 383 5.32 -17.71 -14.12
C SER A 383 5.34 -16.48 -15.04
N ALA A 384 5.22 -16.69 -16.36
CA ALA A 384 5.20 -15.64 -17.37
C ALA A 384 4.05 -15.80 -18.36
N SER A 385 2.81 -15.81 -17.88
CA SER A 385 1.61 -15.61 -18.71
C SER A 385 0.52 -14.82 -17.99
#